data_AF-A0A1V4ZXQ8-F1
#
_entry.id   AF-A0A1V4ZXQ8-F1
#
_cell.length_a   1.000
_cell.length_b   1.000
_cell.length_c   1.000
_cell.angle_alpha   90.00
_cell.angle_beta   90.00
_cell.angle_gamma   90.00
#
_symmetry.space_group_name_H-M   'P 1'
#
loop_
_entity.id
_entity.type
_entity.pdbx_description
1 polymer ?
#
loop_
_entity_poly.entity_id
_entity_poly.type
_entity_poly.pdbx_seq_one_letter_code
_entity_poly.pdbx_strand_id
1 'polypeptide(L)'
;MKETAGSYNLSETERQRTEAFLAARKIPAALEQAIEDYIAKKTGKPYNDPVILERLRRAVVAQKGDYWKAPVKRRLSYTKGYSVLGYLAYHFPVFFMQAEYLMQELAGAGLIKQKMMILDVGTGPGVVPLAVADFVSRLDNASADIQSIEQSEEHLEAFRFLTGAYASGIRNITIRQPLQADIRTIADRDIPKGIDLLVFSNVLNEFEALPVDRQTDLVMRFAGHVASDGTILVVEPAEEIAATRLRSLSWALQDRGLTIHSPCSFLYGTRCDPSRCWSFETQPDIQPTRLMKALAAGKEPYRYINTDIKYAYVIIRKDRQVRNPYRIPPNAKVARLSKLHQHINRRINVTGAKMSQDLGHAKVHVFRLCDGTPAKPVYAVLHKYHMNRQNTPLLSSAYGDILTLTDVLVRYNKKHDAYNLLAGKNTQVQVL
;
A
#
# COMPACT_ATOMS: atom_id res chain seq x y z
N MET A 1 20.03 -10.38 11.34
CA MET A 1 18.85 -9.93 12.11
C MET A 1 19.05 -10.36 13.56
N LYS A 2 19.05 -9.43 14.52
CA LYS A 2 18.77 -9.83 15.91
C LYS A 2 17.29 -10.17 15.94
N GLU A 3 16.92 -11.36 16.40
CA GLU A 3 15.53 -11.69 16.70
C GLU A 3 14.99 -10.60 17.63
N THR A 4 14.01 -9.86 17.14
CA THR A 4 13.26 -8.92 17.94
C THR A 4 12.44 -9.75 18.91
N ALA A 5 12.65 -9.55 20.21
CA ALA A 5 11.88 -10.27 21.22
C ALA A 5 10.38 -10.09 20.93
N GLY A 6 9.69 -11.17 20.55
CA GLY A 6 8.26 -11.16 20.21
C GLY A 6 7.90 -11.15 18.72
N SER A 7 8.84 -11.14 17.77
CA SER A 7 8.52 -11.30 16.34
C SER A 7 8.01 -12.70 16.03
N TYR A 8 6.95 -12.80 15.23
CA TYR A 8 6.45 -14.06 14.71
C TYR A 8 7.03 -14.32 13.32
N ASN A 9 7.87 -15.34 13.20
CA ASN A 9 8.40 -15.78 11.92
C ASN A 9 7.52 -16.89 11.36
N LEU A 10 7.02 -16.71 10.13
CA LEU A 10 6.25 -17.76 9.46
C LEU A 10 7.14 -18.98 9.25
N SER A 11 6.62 -20.14 9.65
CA SER A 11 7.14 -21.44 9.20
C SER A 11 7.04 -21.56 7.69
N GLU A 12 7.81 -22.48 7.11
CA GLU A 12 7.77 -22.75 5.68
C GLU A 12 6.35 -23.11 5.19
N THR A 13 5.61 -23.89 5.97
CA THR A 13 4.23 -24.26 5.65
C THR A 13 3.26 -23.08 5.71
N GLU A 14 3.43 -22.15 6.66
CA GLU A 14 2.65 -20.91 6.70
C GLU A 14 2.96 -20.00 5.51
N ARG A 15 4.25 -19.86 5.16
CA ARG A 15 4.67 -19.11 3.96
C ARG A 15 4.01 -19.67 2.71
N GLN A 16 4.07 -20.98 2.51
CA GLN A 16 3.44 -21.65 1.37
C GLN A 16 1.93 -21.43 1.33
N ARG A 17 1.22 -21.50 2.48
CA ARG A 17 -0.22 -21.22 2.55
C ARG A 17 -0.55 -19.79 2.12
N THR A 18 0.19 -18.81 2.62
CA THR A 18 -0.07 -17.39 2.29
C THR A 18 0.33 -17.06 0.86
N GLU A 19 1.45 -17.57 0.37
CA GLU A 19 1.87 -17.41 -1.03
C GLU A 19 0.87 -18.05 -2.00
N ALA A 20 0.36 -19.25 -1.68
CA ALA A 20 -0.68 -19.91 -2.48
C ALA A 20 -1.97 -19.09 -2.53
N PHE A 21 -2.36 -18.47 -1.41
CA PHE A 21 -3.51 -17.57 -1.35
C PHE A 21 -3.33 -16.35 -2.29
N LEU A 22 -2.19 -15.65 -2.16
CA LEU A 22 -1.89 -14.48 -3.01
C LEU A 22 -1.79 -14.85 -4.49
N ALA A 23 -1.18 -16.01 -4.81
CA ALA A 23 -1.04 -16.52 -6.17
C ALA A 23 -2.39 -16.83 -6.84
N ALA A 24 -3.39 -17.26 -6.05
CA ALA A 24 -4.75 -17.50 -6.55
C ALA A 24 -5.42 -16.22 -7.06
N ARG A 25 -4.98 -15.05 -6.56
CA ARG A 25 -5.45 -13.72 -7.01
C ARG A 25 -6.96 -13.56 -6.87
N LYS A 26 -7.55 -14.09 -5.80
CA LYS A 26 -8.99 -14.06 -5.54
C LYS A 26 -9.24 -13.75 -4.07
N ILE A 27 -10.27 -12.97 -3.80
CA ILE A 27 -10.82 -12.90 -2.44
C ILE A 27 -11.49 -14.23 -2.08
N PRO A 28 -11.58 -14.58 -0.79
CA PRO A 28 -12.28 -15.78 -0.33
C PRO A 28 -13.73 -15.83 -0.81
N ALA A 29 -14.18 -17.00 -1.29
CA ALA A 29 -15.53 -17.17 -1.82
C ALA A 29 -16.62 -16.87 -0.77
N ALA A 30 -16.35 -17.16 0.50
CA ALA A 30 -17.24 -16.83 1.62
C ALA A 30 -17.36 -15.32 1.84
N LEU A 31 -16.28 -14.56 1.64
CA LEU A 31 -16.30 -13.10 1.74
C LEU A 31 -17.05 -12.47 0.56
N GLU A 32 -16.84 -13.02 -0.64
CA GLU A 32 -17.62 -12.63 -1.83
C GLU A 32 -19.13 -12.88 -1.62
N GLN A 33 -19.49 -14.03 -1.07
CA GLN A 33 -20.87 -14.34 -0.71
C GLN A 33 -21.42 -13.37 0.36
N ALA A 34 -20.65 -13.07 1.40
CA ALA A 34 -21.06 -12.13 2.43
C ALA A 34 -21.35 -10.72 1.87
N ILE A 35 -20.60 -10.26 0.87
CA ILE A 35 -20.87 -8.99 0.18
C ILE A 35 -22.18 -9.07 -0.61
N GLU A 36 -22.40 -10.16 -1.35
CA GLU A 36 -23.63 -10.41 -2.11
C GLU A 36 -24.87 -10.46 -1.19
N ASP A 37 -24.75 -11.13 -0.06
CA ASP A 37 -25.80 -11.24 0.96
C ASP A 37 -26.06 -9.90 1.64
N TYR A 38 -25.03 -9.08 1.88
CA TYR A 38 -25.20 -7.73 2.41
C TYR A 38 -25.97 -6.84 1.45
N ILE A 39 -25.66 -6.88 0.15
CA ILE A 39 -26.41 -6.16 -0.88
C ILE A 39 -27.87 -6.62 -0.85
N ALA A 40 -28.11 -7.92 -0.74
CA ALA A 40 -29.46 -8.46 -0.67
C ALA A 40 -30.23 -7.97 0.56
N LYS A 41 -29.60 -8.03 1.74
CA LYS A 41 -30.16 -7.50 2.98
C LYS A 41 -30.46 -6.00 2.89
N LYS A 42 -29.53 -5.21 2.37
CA LYS A 42 -29.63 -3.74 2.31
C LYS A 42 -30.68 -3.26 1.33
N THR A 43 -30.89 -3.99 0.24
CA THR A 43 -31.76 -3.57 -0.87
C THR A 43 -33.08 -4.33 -0.94
N GLY A 44 -33.23 -5.42 -0.19
CA GLY A 44 -34.39 -6.32 -0.23
C GLY A 44 -34.47 -7.18 -1.50
N LYS A 45 -33.42 -7.20 -2.33
CA LYS A 45 -33.38 -7.87 -3.64
C LYS A 45 -32.02 -8.54 -3.85
N PRO A 46 -31.95 -9.69 -4.55
CA PRO A 46 -30.66 -10.33 -4.81
C PRO A 46 -29.71 -9.39 -5.57
N TYR A 47 -28.40 -9.56 -5.36
CA TYR A 47 -27.38 -8.66 -5.92
C TYR A 47 -27.41 -8.58 -7.46
N ASN A 48 -27.91 -9.62 -8.12
CA ASN A 48 -28.02 -9.74 -9.57
C ASN A 48 -29.36 -9.24 -10.14
N ASP A 49 -30.25 -8.69 -9.31
CA ASP A 49 -31.48 -8.03 -9.79
C ASP A 49 -31.11 -6.88 -10.74
N PRO A 50 -31.72 -6.78 -11.94
CA PRO A 50 -31.36 -5.77 -12.94
C PRO A 50 -31.43 -4.33 -12.44
N VAL A 51 -32.37 -4.00 -11.56
CA VAL A 51 -32.53 -2.65 -10.99
C VAL A 51 -31.41 -2.36 -10.00
N ILE A 52 -31.02 -3.36 -9.20
CA ILE A 52 -29.91 -3.24 -8.24
C ILE A 52 -28.59 -3.06 -8.99
N LEU A 53 -28.32 -3.88 -10.01
CA LEU A 53 -27.13 -3.76 -10.83
C LEU A 53 -27.03 -2.37 -11.49
N GLU A 54 -28.13 -1.84 -12.02
CA GLU A 54 -28.14 -0.51 -12.62
C GLU A 54 -27.85 0.61 -11.60
N ARG A 55 -28.41 0.51 -10.38
CA ARG A 55 -28.10 1.47 -9.31
C ARG A 55 -26.64 1.38 -8.84
N LEU A 56 -26.09 0.17 -8.75
CA LEU A 56 -24.67 -0.05 -8.42
C LEU A 56 -23.75 0.51 -9.52
N ARG A 57 -24.06 0.29 -10.80
CA ARG A 57 -23.31 0.89 -11.92
C ARG A 57 -23.24 2.40 -11.80
N ARG A 58 -24.37 3.06 -11.51
CA ARG A 58 -24.42 4.51 -11.28
C ARG A 58 -23.58 4.93 -10.08
N ALA A 59 -23.62 4.18 -8.98
CA ALA A 59 -22.79 4.45 -7.81
C ALA A 59 -21.29 4.36 -8.12
N VAL A 60 -20.86 3.31 -8.82
CA VAL A 60 -19.46 3.13 -9.26
C VAL A 60 -19.04 4.28 -10.19
N VAL A 61 -19.88 4.66 -11.16
CA VAL A 61 -19.58 5.78 -12.06
C VAL A 61 -19.52 7.11 -11.31
N ALA A 62 -20.40 7.34 -10.34
CA ALA A 62 -20.39 8.55 -9.51
C ALA A 62 -19.10 8.65 -8.68
N GLN A 63 -18.67 7.55 -8.05
CA GLN A 63 -17.40 7.49 -7.31
C GLN A 63 -16.20 7.81 -8.21
N LYS A 64 -16.16 7.24 -9.42
CA LYS A 64 -15.14 7.59 -10.41
C LYS A 64 -15.21 9.04 -10.84
N GLY A 65 -16.40 9.58 -11.04
CA GLY A 65 -16.62 10.98 -11.44
C GLY A 65 -16.12 11.98 -10.39
N ASP A 66 -16.27 11.67 -9.10
CA ASP A 66 -15.73 12.50 -8.01
C ASP A 66 -14.21 12.39 -7.91
N TYR A 67 -13.63 11.29 -8.36
CA TYR A 67 -12.17 11.10 -8.49
C TYR A 67 -11.52 12.09 -9.48
N TRP A 68 -12.22 12.43 -10.58
CA TRP A 68 -11.76 13.36 -11.61
C TRP A 68 -12.02 14.84 -11.32
N LYS A 69 -12.72 15.18 -10.22
CA LYS A 69 -12.97 16.58 -9.83
C LYS A 69 -11.78 17.14 -9.05
N ALA A 70 -11.48 18.42 -9.29
CA ALA A 70 -10.41 19.14 -8.59
C ALA A 70 -10.59 19.08 -7.04
N PRO A 71 -9.49 19.05 -6.26
CA PRO A 71 -9.49 18.75 -4.82
C PRO A 71 -10.45 19.60 -3.98
N VAL A 72 -10.66 20.87 -4.37
CA VAL A 72 -11.50 21.84 -3.64
C VAL A 72 -13.00 21.46 -3.63
N LYS A 73 -13.45 20.56 -4.52
CA LYS A 73 -14.86 20.11 -4.60
C LYS A 73 -15.10 18.67 -4.14
N ARG A 74 -14.11 17.99 -3.54
CA ARG A 74 -14.32 16.67 -2.93
C ARG A 74 -15.07 16.82 -1.60
N ARG A 75 -16.39 16.92 -1.65
CA ARG A 75 -17.26 16.60 -0.50
C ARG A 75 -17.68 15.15 -0.65
N LEU A 76 -16.90 14.22 -0.11
CA LEU A 76 -17.35 12.84 0.08
C LEU A 76 -18.36 12.83 1.22
N SER A 77 -19.61 13.25 0.94
CA SER A 77 -20.71 12.91 1.82
C SER A 77 -21.15 11.48 1.46
N TYR A 78 -20.71 10.50 2.24
CA TYR A 78 -21.18 9.10 2.15
C TYR A 78 -22.66 8.93 2.57
N THR A 79 -23.50 9.96 2.36
CA THR A 79 -24.88 10.09 2.85
C THR A 79 -25.91 9.32 2.01
N LYS A 80 -25.47 8.38 1.17
CA LYS A 80 -26.36 7.56 0.34
C LYS A 80 -25.88 6.12 0.41
N GLY A 81 -26.68 5.20 0.96
CA GLY A 81 -26.31 3.79 1.16
C GLY A 81 -25.75 3.06 -0.08
N TYR A 82 -26.08 3.51 -1.30
CA TYR A 82 -25.48 2.96 -2.54
C TYR A 82 -24.00 3.29 -2.73
N SER A 83 -23.46 4.32 -2.07
CA SER A 83 -22.03 4.63 -2.09
C SER A 83 -21.21 3.50 -1.45
N VAL A 84 -21.64 3.00 -0.28
CA VAL A 84 -21.00 1.85 0.37
C VAL A 84 -21.14 0.59 -0.49
N LEU A 85 -22.30 0.33 -1.08
CA LEU A 85 -22.46 -0.84 -1.96
C LEU A 85 -21.60 -0.75 -3.24
N GLY A 86 -21.46 0.44 -3.82
CA GLY A 86 -20.54 0.70 -4.93
C GLY A 86 -19.09 0.47 -4.54
N TYR A 87 -18.70 0.91 -3.34
CA TYR A 87 -17.36 0.67 -2.79
C TYR A 87 -17.10 -0.83 -2.59
N LEU A 88 -18.06 -1.56 -2.01
CA LEU A 88 -17.97 -3.02 -1.83
C LEU A 88 -17.82 -3.77 -3.16
N ALA A 89 -18.48 -3.29 -4.21
CA ALA A 89 -18.38 -3.90 -5.53
C ALA A 89 -17.06 -3.58 -6.26
N TYR A 90 -16.51 -2.37 -6.06
CA TYR A 90 -15.45 -1.83 -6.92
C TYR A 90 -14.09 -1.71 -6.22
N HIS A 91 -14.04 -1.20 -4.99
CA HIS A 91 -12.79 -0.93 -4.28
C HIS A 91 -12.43 -2.03 -3.29
N PHE A 92 -13.42 -2.56 -2.57
CA PHE A 92 -13.20 -3.52 -1.48
C PHE A 92 -12.36 -4.74 -1.89
N PRO A 93 -12.62 -5.45 -3.01
CA PRO A 93 -11.86 -6.66 -3.32
C PRO A 93 -10.37 -6.38 -3.59
N VAL A 94 -10.06 -5.26 -4.23
CA VAL A 94 -8.69 -4.82 -4.51
C VAL A 94 -8.00 -4.42 -3.22
N PHE A 95 -8.67 -3.64 -2.36
CA PHE A 95 -8.10 -3.20 -1.09
C PHE A 95 -7.95 -4.32 -0.05
N PHE A 96 -8.82 -5.33 -0.08
CA PHE A 96 -8.66 -6.55 0.70
C PHE A 96 -7.38 -7.27 0.31
N MET A 97 -7.17 -7.54 -0.99
CA MET A 97 -5.95 -8.18 -1.48
C MET A 97 -4.71 -7.32 -1.24
N GLN A 98 -4.81 -5.99 -1.36
CA GLN A 98 -3.74 -5.07 -0.98
C GLN A 98 -3.35 -5.22 0.50
N ALA A 99 -4.32 -5.28 1.41
CA ALA A 99 -4.04 -5.48 2.83
C ALA A 99 -3.36 -6.84 3.09
N GLU A 100 -3.75 -7.88 2.35
CA GLU A 100 -3.08 -9.20 2.40
C GLU A 100 -1.61 -9.14 1.97
N TYR A 101 -1.30 -8.46 0.86
CA TYR A 101 0.09 -8.24 0.45
C TYR A 101 0.90 -7.44 1.48
N LEU A 102 0.28 -6.45 2.12
CA LEU A 102 0.92 -5.66 3.17
C LEU A 102 1.16 -6.46 4.45
N MET A 103 0.24 -7.36 4.83
CA MET A 103 0.45 -8.28 5.94
C MET A 103 1.59 -9.26 5.63
N GLN A 104 1.70 -9.74 4.39
CA GLN A 104 2.83 -10.56 3.94
C GLN A 104 4.16 -9.77 3.98
N GLU A 105 4.16 -8.48 3.60
CA GLU A 105 5.34 -7.62 3.70
C GLU A 105 5.76 -7.40 5.16
N LEU A 106 4.81 -7.14 6.06
CA LEU A 106 5.06 -7.04 7.50
C LEU A 106 5.62 -8.36 8.07
N ALA A 107 5.08 -9.49 7.63
CA ALA A 107 5.54 -10.81 8.03
C ALA A 107 6.96 -11.11 7.55
N GLY A 108 7.27 -10.84 6.27
CA GLY A 108 8.61 -11.00 5.70
C GLY A 108 9.64 -10.08 6.37
N ALA A 109 9.21 -8.92 6.87
CA ALA A 109 10.04 -8.00 7.63
C ALA A 109 10.18 -8.36 9.13
N GLY A 110 9.53 -9.41 9.62
CA GLY A 110 9.55 -9.78 11.04
C GLY A 110 8.83 -8.78 11.95
N LEU A 111 7.86 -8.03 11.41
CA LEU A 111 7.13 -6.96 12.10
C LEU A 111 5.77 -7.39 12.65
N ILE A 112 5.35 -8.62 12.39
CA ILE A 112 4.18 -9.23 13.04
C ILE A 112 4.60 -9.89 14.36
N LYS A 113 3.66 -9.98 15.29
CA LYS A 113 3.87 -10.64 16.60
C LYS A 113 2.94 -11.82 16.76
N GLN A 114 3.27 -12.72 17.69
CA GLN A 114 2.43 -13.90 17.95
C GLN A 114 1.04 -13.51 18.48
N LYS A 115 0.97 -12.43 19.26
CA LYS A 115 -0.29 -11.80 19.70
C LYS A 115 -0.21 -10.34 19.32
N MET A 116 -1.12 -9.86 18.48
CA MET A 116 -1.14 -8.48 18.01
C MET A 116 -2.36 -7.73 18.52
N MET A 117 -2.14 -6.56 19.12
CA MET A 117 -3.16 -5.53 19.25
C MET A 117 -3.09 -4.60 18.03
N ILE A 118 -4.18 -4.54 17.26
CA ILE A 118 -4.23 -3.81 16.00
C ILE A 118 -5.27 -2.70 16.11
N LEU A 119 -4.91 -1.49 15.68
CA LEU A 119 -5.84 -0.38 15.52
C LEU A 119 -5.92 0.01 14.04
N ASP A 120 -7.11 -0.12 13.45
CA ASP A 120 -7.41 0.33 12.10
C ASP A 120 -8.19 1.65 12.13
N VAL A 121 -7.59 2.71 11.63
CA VAL A 121 -8.14 4.07 11.68
C VAL A 121 -8.75 4.43 10.32
N GLY A 122 -10.06 4.67 10.29
CA GLY A 122 -10.82 4.84 9.05
C GLY A 122 -11.13 3.49 8.39
N THR A 123 -11.72 2.56 9.15
CA THR A 123 -11.87 1.16 8.70
C THR A 123 -12.83 0.97 7.52
N GLY A 124 -13.68 1.96 7.24
CA GLY A 124 -14.74 1.85 6.26
C GLY A 124 -15.62 0.63 6.54
N PRO A 125 -15.90 -0.23 5.54
CA PRO A 125 -16.71 -1.43 5.75
C PRO A 125 -15.91 -2.62 6.35
N GLY A 126 -14.72 -2.39 6.91
CA GLY A 126 -13.92 -3.42 7.59
C GLY A 126 -12.88 -4.11 6.73
N VAL A 127 -12.33 -3.43 5.71
CA VAL A 127 -11.35 -4.02 4.77
C VAL A 127 -10.15 -4.60 5.50
N VAL A 128 -9.47 -3.80 6.32
CA VAL A 128 -8.23 -4.22 7.01
C VAL A 128 -8.53 -5.31 8.05
N PRO A 129 -9.53 -5.19 8.94
CA PRO A 129 -9.83 -6.25 9.91
C PRO A 129 -10.19 -7.59 9.27
N LEU A 130 -10.94 -7.59 8.16
CA LEU A 130 -11.30 -8.81 7.44
C LEU A 130 -10.08 -9.45 6.77
N ALA A 131 -9.18 -8.65 6.17
CA ALA A 131 -7.94 -9.14 5.58
C ALA A 131 -6.97 -9.68 6.64
N VAL A 132 -6.84 -9.00 7.78
CA VAL A 132 -6.03 -9.50 8.89
C VAL A 132 -6.61 -10.81 9.43
N ALA A 133 -7.94 -10.93 9.54
CA ALA A 133 -8.58 -12.15 10.00
C ALA A 133 -8.28 -13.33 9.06
N ASP A 134 -8.40 -13.11 7.74
CA ASP A 134 -8.08 -14.11 6.73
C ASP A 134 -6.58 -14.48 6.76
N PHE A 135 -5.68 -13.50 6.82
CA PHE A 135 -4.24 -13.72 6.98
C PHE A 135 -3.89 -14.56 8.21
N VAL A 136 -4.39 -14.18 9.39
CA VAL A 136 -4.11 -14.92 10.64
C VAL A 136 -4.73 -16.31 10.62
N SER A 137 -5.84 -16.53 9.92
CA SER A 137 -6.44 -17.88 9.77
C SER A 137 -5.49 -18.90 9.11
N ARG A 138 -4.50 -18.42 8.35
CA ARG A 138 -3.45 -19.24 7.72
C ARG A 138 -2.23 -19.46 8.60
N LEU A 139 -2.19 -18.86 9.79
CA LEU A 139 -1.11 -18.99 10.75
C LEU A 139 -1.51 -19.96 11.87
N ASP A 140 -0.54 -20.72 12.38
CA ASP A 140 -0.83 -21.80 13.33
C ASP A 140 -0.97 -21.30 14.76
N ASN A 141 -0.09 -20.38 15.18
CA ASN A 141 0.03 -19.95 16.58
C ASN A 141 -0.09 -18.43 16.78
N ALA A 142 -0.49 -17.70 15.74
CA ALA A 142 -0.70 -16.26 15.81
C ALA A 142 -2.16 -15.93 16.20
N SER A 143 -2.33 -14.76 16.82
CA SER A 143 -3.64 -14.21 17.18
C SER A 143 -3.66 -12.69 17.04
N ALA A 144 -4.83 -12.12 16.79
CA ALA A 144 -4.99 -10.67 16.76
C ALA A 144 -6.29 -10.20 17.43
N ASP A 145 -6.16 -9.11 18.17
CA ASP A 145 -7.26 -8.32 18.73
C ASP A 145 -7.31 -7.00 17.95
N ILE A 146 -8.38 -6.81 17.18
CA ILE A 146 -8.53 -5.73 16.22
C ILE A 146 -9.58 -4.76 16.71
N GLN A 147 -9.16 -3.51 16.88
CA GLN A 147 -10.02 -2.35 17.11
C GLN A 147 -10.04 -1.48 15.87
N SER A 148 -11.16 -0.81 15.67
CA SER A 148 -11.38 0.00 14.49
C SER A 148 -12.09 1.31 14.85
N ILE A 149 -11.76 2.38 14.13
CA ILE A 149 -12.44 3.67 14.23
C ILE A 149 -13.01 4.03 12.86
N GLU A 150 -14.27 4.43 12.80
CA GLU A 150 -14.93 4.89 11.58
C GLU A 150 -16.05 5.87 11.93
N GLN A 151 -16.29 6.88 11.10
CA GLN A 151 -17.29 7.92 11.35
C GLN A 151 -18.65 7.58 10.73
N SER A 152 -18.65 6.96 9.55
CA SER A 152 -19.82 6.74 8.70
C SER A 152 -20.68 5.56 9.18
N GLU A 153 -21.94 5.81 9.52
CA GLU A 153 -22.87 4.76 9.96
C GLU A 153 -23.11 3.71 8.86
N GLU A 154 -23.18 4.12 7.60
CA GLU A 154 -23.36 3.21 6.47
C GLU A 154 -22.17 2.24 6.31
N HIS A 155 -20.95 2.71 6.62
CA HIS A 155 -19.77 1.86 6.64
C HIS A 155 -19.78 0.93 7.86
N LEU A 156 -20.14 1.43 9.04
CA LEU A 156 -20.26 0.64 10.26
C LEU A 156 -21.33 -0.47 10.15
N GLU A 157 -22.45 -0.20 9.47
CA GLU A 157 -23.48 -1.21 9.20
C GLU A 157 -22.93 -2.36 8.33
N ALA A 158 -22.22 -2.01 7.25
CA ALA A 158 -21.56 -2.98 6.38
C ALA A 158 -20.49 -3.77 7.14
N PHE A 159 -19.65 -3.08 7.92
CA PHE A 159 -18.64 -3.68 8.78
C PHE A 159 -19.24 -4.75 9.69
N ARG A 160 -20.29 -4.41 10.44
CA ARG A 160 -20.92 -5.33 11.39
C ARG A 160 -21.51 -6.55 10.70
N PHE A 161 -22.10 -6.36 9.52
CA PHE A 161 -22.62 -7.47 8.74
C PHE A 161 -21.51 -8.40 8.22
N LEU A 162 -20.48 -7.82 7.57
CA LEU A 162 -19.41 -8.59 6.95
C LEU A 162 -18.56 -9.33 7.98
N THR A 163 -18.21 -8.68 9.09
CA THR A 163 -17.47 -9.32 10.19
C THR A 163 -18.26 -10.45 10.83
N GLY A 164 -19.56 -10.27 11.07
CA GLY A 164 -20.43 -11.34 11.57
C GLY A 164 -20.56 -12.52 10.59
N ALA A 165 -20.67 -12.25 9.29
CA ALA A 165 -20.85 -13.28 8.27
C ALA A 165 -19.56 -14.04 7.91
N TYR A 166 -18.42 -13.34 7.87
CA TYR A 166 -17.16 -13.91 7.39
C TYR A 166 -16.18 -14.28 8.52
N ALA A 167 -16.04 -13.42 9.53
CA ALA A 167 -14.98 -13.58 10.54
C ALA A 167 -15.42 -14.37 11.80
N SER A 168 -16.72 -14.59 12.01
CA SER A 168 -17.24 -15.27 13.21
C SER A 168 -16.74 -16.71 13.40
N GLY A 169 -16.35 -17.39 12.31
CA GLY A 169 -15.79 -18.75 12.34
C GLY A 169 -14.25 -18.79 12.38
N ILE A 170 -13.56 -17.65 12.33
CA ILE A 170 -12.10 -17.60 12.29
C ILE A 170 -11.54 -17.69 13.72
N ARG A 171 -10.74 -18.73 13.98
CA ARG A 171 -10.09 -18.93 15.28
C ARG A 171 -8.97 -17.90 15.50
N ASN A 172 -8.65 -17.66 16.77
CA ASN A 172 -7.54 -16.79 17.20
C ASN A 172 -7.66 -15.32 16.77
N ILE A 173 -8.85 -14.87 16.37
CA ILE A 173 -9.15 -13.50 16.00
C ILE A 173 -10.26 -12.94 16.88
N THR A 174 -10.08 -11.71 17.34
CA THR A 174 -11.13 -10.91 17.97
C THR A 174 -11.27 -9.62 17.20
N ILE A 175 -12.36 -9.45 16.45
CA ILE A 175 -12.71 -8.16 15.84
C ILE A 175 -13.72 -7.47 16.76
N ARG A 176 -13.31 -6.37 17.39
CA ARG A 176 -14.17 -5.61 18.30
C ARG A 176 -15.18 -4.77 17.51
N GLN A 177 -16.27 -4.39 18.18
CA GLN A 177 -17.18 -3.41 17.60
C GLN A 177 -16.42 -2.10 17.35
N PRO A 178 -16.55 -1.53 16.14
CA PRO A 178 -15.85 -0.30 15.78
C PRO A 178 -16.36 0.88 16.60
N LEU A 179 -15.45 1.76 16.99
CA LEU A 179 -15.78 3.01 17.64
C LEU A 179 -16.26 4.02 16.58
N GLN A 180 -17.52 4.46 16.73
CA GLN A 180 -18.08 5.50 15.87
C GLN A 180 -17.54 6.88 16.27
N ALA A 181 -16.51 7.36 15.58
CA ALA A 181 -15.88 8.64 15.91
C ALA A 181 -15.19 9.29 14.70
N ASP A 182 -15.12 10.62 14.72
CA ASP A 182 -14.24 11.37 13.83
C ASP A 182 -12.80 11.30 14.35
N ILE A 183 -11.91 10.73 13.53
CA ILE A 183 -10.51 10.51 13.89
C ILE A 183 -9.78 11.82 14.18
N ARG A 184 -10.29 12.99 13.78
CA ARG A 184 -9.68 14.29 14.06
C ARG A 184 -9.97 14.77 15.47
N THR A 185 -11.12 14.39 16.03
CA THR A 185 -11.65 14.92 17.30
C THR A 185 -11.84 13.88 18.39
N ILE A 186 -11.66 12.59 18.10
CA ILE A 186 -11.65 11.51 19.10
C ILE A 186 -10.71 11.83 20.27
N ALA A 187 -11.15 11.54 21.50
CA ALA A 187 -10.36 11.77 22.70
C ALA A 187 -9.31 10.67 22.89
N ASP A 188 -8.11 11.06 23.33
CA ASP A 188 -6.99 10.12 23.53
C ASP A 188 -7.32 8.96 24.47
N ARG A 189 -8.18 9.18 25.46
CA ARG A 189 -8.63 8.11 26.38
C ARG A 189 -9.37 6.96 25.68
N ASP A 190 -9.96 7.22 24.51
CA ASP A 190 -10.73 6.24 23.75
C ASP A 190 -9.84 5.49 22.73
N ILE A 191 -8.57 5.88 22.60
CA ILE A 191 -7.58 5.21 21.76
C ILE A 191 -6.85 4.14 22.60
N PRO A 192 -6.87 2.85 22.20
CA PRO A 192 -6.21 1.78 22.96
C PRO A 192 -4.71 2.02 23.08
N LYS A 193 -4.09 1.57 24.17
CA LYS A 193 -2.63 1.69 24.39
C LYS A 193 -1.94 0.37 24.09
N GLY A 194 -0.65 0.44 23.74
CA GLY A 194 0.15 -0.75 23.47
C GLY A 194 -0.15 -1.37 22.11
N ILE A 195 -0.54 -0.55 21.13
CA ILE A 195 -0.86 -1.00 19.79
C ILE A 195 0.41 -1.56 19.13
N ASP A 196 0.34 -2.80 18.64
CA ASP A 196 1.43 -3.46 17.91
C ASP A 196 1.44 -3.08 16.44
N LEU A 197 0.25 -2.87 15.85
CA LEU A 197 0.09 -2.38 14.48
C LEU A 197 -1.01 -1.32 14.39
N LEU A 198 -0.61 -0.10 14.04
CA LEU A 198 -1.51 1.02 13.74
C LEU A 198 -1.61 1.16 12.23
N VAL A 199 -2.82 1.12 11.68
CA VAL A 199 -3.06 1.20 10.22
C VAL A 199 -3.87 2.43 9.88
N PHE A 200 -3.37 3.18 8.89
CA PHE A 200 -4.13 4.19 8.15
C PHE A 200 -4.18 3.74 6.68
N SER A 201 -5.33 3.27 6.21
CA SER A 201 -5.47 2.73 4.85
C SER A 201 -6.44 3.58 4.03
N ASN A 202 -5.90 4.37 3.10
CA ASN A 202 -6.64 5.28 2.23
C ASN A 202 -7.52 6.28 2.98
N VAL A 203 -7.01 6.82 4.09
CA VAL A 203 -7.75 7.72 4.98
C VAL A 203 -7.10 9.10 5.09
N LEU A 204 -5.76 9.21 4.99
CA LEU A 204 -5.11 10.52 5.12
C LEU A 204 -5.24 11.32 3.82
N ASN A 205 -5.33 10.66 2.67
CA ASN A 205 -5.66 11.31 1.39
C ASN A 205 -7.06 11.96 1.38
N GLU A 206 -8.01 11.49 2.19
CA GLU A 206 -9.33 12.13 2.31
C GLU A 206 -9.22 13.56 2.88
N PHE A 207 -8.12 13.83 3.60
CA PHE A 207 -7.79 15.12 4.15
C PHE A 207 -6.71 15.86 3.36
N GLU A 208 -6.63 15.68 2.04
CA GLU A 208 -5.64 16.32 1.15
C GLU A 208 -5.56 17.85 1.35
N ALA A 209 -6.69 18.49 1.65
CA ALA A 209 -6.77 19.93 1.91
C ALA A 209 -6.07 20.37 3.20
N LEU A 210 -5.81 19.47 4.14
CA LEU A 210 -5.02 19.79 5.33
C LEU A 210 -3.55 20.00 4.94
N PRO A 211 -2.81 20.90 5.59
CA PRO A 211 -1.35 20.94 5.47
C PRO A 211 -0.70 19.64 5.96
N VAL A 212 0.47 19.30 5.42
CA VAL A 212 1.21 18.08 5.82
C VAL A 212 1.50 18.08 7.33
N ASP A 213 1.82 19.23 7.92
CA ASP A 213 2.06 19.33 9.36
C ASP A 213 0.85 18.92 10.20
N ARG A 214 -0.37 19.27 9.77
CA ARG A 214 -1.60 18.88 10.48
C ARG A 214 -1.89 17.38 10.35
N GLN A 215 -1.62 16.79 9.19
CA GLN A 215 -1.68 15.33 9.04
C GLN A 215 -0.60 14.63 9.88
N THR A 216 0.58 15.23 9.99
CA THR A 216 1.66 14.75 10.84
C THR A 216 1.25 14.78 12.31
N ASP A 217 0.65 15.87 12.78
CA ASP A 217 0.14 16.00 14.14
C ASP A 217 -0.91 14.91 14.45
N LEU A 218 -1.81 14.64 13.49
CA LEU A 218 -2.81 13.57 13.60
C LEU A 218 -2.14 12.20 13.77
N VAL A 219 -1.23 11.83 12.87
CA VAL A 219 -0.53 10.53 12.94
C VAL A 219 0.31 10.44 14.21
N MET A 220 1.00 11.51 14.62
CA MET A 220 1.78 11.56 15.85
C MET A 220 0.93 11.36 17.11
N ARG A 221 -0.31 11.88 17.14
CA ARG A 221 -1.24 11.64 18.25
C ARG A 221 -1.51 10.15 18.43
N PHE A 222 -1.88 9.45 17.35
CA PHE A 222 -2.07 7.99 17.40
C PHE A 222 -0.76 7.23 17.66
N ALA A 223 0.37 7.68 17.13
CA ALA A 223 1.70 7.10 17.38
C ALA A 223 2.10 7.12 18.88
N GLY A 224 1.53 8.05 19.66
CA GLY A 224 1.68 8.10 21.12
C GLY A 224 1.13 6.86 21.84
N HIS A 225 0.17 6.17 21.22
CA HIS A 225 -0.49 4.97 21.77
C HIS A 225 0.15 3.65 21.31
N VAL A 226 1.01 3.72 20.30
CA VAL A 226 1.73 2.57 19.74
C VAL A 226 2.82 2.10 20.69
N ALA A 227 2.96 0.78 20.83
CA ALA A 227 4.01 0.15 21.61
C ALA A 227 5.41 0.65 21.16
N SER A 228 6.42 0.56 22.04
CA SER A 228 7.78 1.02 21.71
C SER A 228 8.39 0.28 20.51
N ASP A 229 8.00 -0.97 20.34
CA ASP A 229 8.34 -1.88 19.24
C ASP A 229 7.12 -2.12 18.31
N GLY A 230 6.14 -1.21 18.32
CA GLY A 230 4.98 -1.26 17.43
C GLY A 230 5.27 -0.65 16.06
N THR A 231 4.42 -1.02 15.10
CA THR A 231 4.51 -0.59 13.70
C THR A 231 3.37 0.37 13.37
N ILE A 232 3.67 1.41 12.59
CA ILE A 232 2.66 2.26 11.97
C ILE A 232 2.74 2.02 10.46
N LEU A 233 1.63 1.59 9.88
CA LEU A 233 1.47 1.37 8.46
C LEU A 233 0.54 2.46 7.91
N VAL A 234 1.05 3.26 6.98
CA VAL A 234 0.23 4.22 6.23
C VAL A 234 0.24 3.81 4.77
N VAL A 235 -0.95 3.70 4.19
CA VAL A 235 -1.16 3.28 2.80
C VAL A 235 -2.08 4.27 2.13
N GLU A 236 -1.71 4.69 0.92
CA GLU A 236 -2.46 5.63 0.11
C GLU A 236 -2.50 5.17 -1.35
N PRO A 237 -3.44 5.68 -2.16
CA PRO A 237 -3.49 5.38 -3.58
C PRO A 237 -2.17 5.71 -4.28
N ALA A 238 -1.81 4.95 -5.32
CA ALA A 238 -0.64 5.21 -6.16
C ALA A 238 -0.75 6.46 -7.06
N GLU A 239 -1.85 7.22 -6.96
CA GLU A 239 -2.05 8.47 -7.67
C GLU A 239 -0.94 9.48 -7.31
N GLU A 240 -0.51 10.30 -8.27
CA GLU A 240 0.71 11.10 -8.15
C GLU A 240 0.69 12.04 -6.95
N ILE A 241 -0.43 12.74 -6.73
CA ILE A 241 -0.59 13.67 -5.61
C ILE A 241 -0.58 12.90 -4.29
N ALA A 242 -1.42 11.87 -4.14
CA ALA A 242 -1.50 11.08 -2.91
C ALA A 242 -0.15 10.43 -2.54
N ALA A 243 0.51 9.75 -3.49
CA ALA A 243 1.77 9.06 -3.27
C ALA A 243 2.94 10.02 -2.98
N THR A 244 3.01 11.15 -3.68
CA THR A 244 4.04 12.18 -3.42
C THR A 244 3.82 12.80 -2.04
N ARG A 245 2.57 13.09 -1.70
CA ARG A 245 2.21 13.64 -0.39
C ARG A 245 2.51 12.68 0.75
N LEU A 246 2.33 11.37 0.56
CA LEU A 246 2.73 10.35 1.53
C LEU A 246 4.24 10.39 1.82
N ARG A 247 5.07 10.70 0.83
CA ARG A 247 6.53 10.85 1.02
C ARG A 247 6.86 12.11 1.84
N SER A 248 6.16 13.21 1.59
CA SER A 248 6.28 14.42 2.43
C SER A 248 5.82 14.18 3.88
N LEU A 249 4.74 13.41 4.08
CA LEU A 249 4.29 13.00 5.41
C LEU A 249 5.32 12.11 6.11
N SER A 250 5.87 11.11 5.40
CA SER A 250 6.91 10.21 5.94
C SER A 250 8.10 11.00 6.49
N TRP A 251 8.46 12.06 5.78
CA TRP A 251 9.51 13.01 6.15
C TRP A 251 9.19 13.81 7.41
N ALA A 252 8.02 14.44 7.45
CA ALA A 252 7.59 15.19 8.62
C ALA A 252 7.50 14.31 9.87
N LEU A 253 7.09 13.04 9.72
CA LEU A 253 7.09 12.06 10.81
C LEU A 253 8.51 11.68 11.27
N GLN A 254 9.46 11.55 10.34
CA GLN A 254 10.86 11.33 10.69
C GLN A 254 11.44 12.51 11.49
N ASP A 255 11.11 13.74 11.11
CA ASP A 255 11.53 14.96 11.81
C ASP A 255 10.94 15.06 13.22
N ARG A 256 9.82 14.39 13.47
CA ARG A 256 9.19 14.23 14.80
C ARG A 256 9.74 13.03 15.58
N GLY A 257 10.80 12.39 15.12
CA GLY A 257 11.53 11.33 15.84
C GLY A 257 11.10 9.90 15.52
N LEU A 258 10.21 9.68 14.55
CA LEU A 258 9.89 8.34 14.06
C LEU A 258 10.94 7.86 13.04
N THR A 259 10.98 6.55 12.80
CA THR A 259 11.92 5.95 11.83
C THR A 259 11.16 5.34 10.67
N ILE A 260 11.52 5.72 9.44
CA ILE A 260 11.02 5.06 8.24
C ILE A 260 11.71 3.70 8.11
N HIS A 261 10.94 2.63 8.26
CA HIS A 261 11.44 1.26 8.08
C HIS A 261 11.54 0.90 6.59
N SER A 262 10.49 1.18 5.84
CA SER A 262 10.40 0.96 4.39
C SER A 262 9.41 1.95 3.78
N PRO A 263 9.47 2.24 2.46
CA PRO A 263 10.40 1.68 1.46
C PRO A 263 11.72 2.44 1.33
N CYS A 264 11.82 3.64 1.90
CA CYS A 264 12.98 4.52 1.69
C CYS A 264 14.23 4.02 2.43
N SER A 265 15.35 3.89 1.73
CA SER A 265 16.67 3.64 2.31
C SER A 265 17.57 4.87 2.16
N PHE A 266 18.10 5.38 3.29
CA PHE A 266 18.93 6.58 3.34
C PHE A 266 20.40 6.23 3.09
N LEU A 267 20.72 5.82 1.85
CA LEU A 267 22.01 5.19 1.49
C LEU A 267 23.25 6.01 1.83
N TYR A 268 23.15 7.34 1.75
CA TYR A 268 24.24 8.27 2.10
C TYR A 268 24.04 8.94 3.47
N GLY A 269 23.01 8.56 4.23
CA GLY A 269 22.62 9.27 5.45
C GLY A 269 22.16 10.72 5.20
N THR A 270 21.88 11.08 3.95
CA THR A 270 21.46 12.42 3.56
C THR A 270 19.95 12.54 3.45
N ARG A 271 19.49 13.77 3.67
CA ARG A 271 18.14 14.21 3.38
C ARG A 271 17.87 14.18 1.85
N CYS A 272 16.80 13.50 1.44
CA CYS A 272 16.21 13.54 0.09
C CYS A 272 15.19 14.68 -0.11
N ASP A 273 14.73 14.88 -1.34
CA ASP A 273 13.64 15.79 -1.65
C ASP A 273 12.38 14.98 -2.03
N PRO A 274 11.32 14.97 -1.19
CA PRO A 274 10.11 14.22 -1.49
C PRO A 274 9.18 14.92 -2.50
N SER A 275 9.44 16.19 -2.87
CA SER A 275 8.50 17.02 -3.65
C SER A 275 8.11 16.46 -5.02
N ARG A 276 8.97 15.61 -5.61
CA ARG A 276 8.73 14.91 -6.88
C ARG A 276 8.85 13.40 -6.73
N CYS A 277 8.61 12.88 -5.52
CA CYS A 277 8.74 11.47 -5.18
C CYS A 277 7.46 10.68 -5.43
N TRP A 278 7.03 10.62 -6.69
CA TRP A 278 6.01 9.67 -7.11
C TRP A 278 6.61 8.25 -7.11
N SER A 279 6.30 7.48 -6.06
CA SER A 279 6.80 6.12 -5.84
C SER A 279 5.71 5.26 -5.22
N PHE A 280 5.54 4.04 -5.73
CA PHE A 280 4.47 3.14 -5.33
C PHE A 280 4.83 1.70 -5.71
N GLU A 281 4.09 0.76 -5.13
CA GLU A 281 4.15 -0.65 -5.46
C GLU A 281 2.93 -1.06 -6.30
N THR A 282 3.13 -2.08 -7.14
CA THR A 282 2.08 -2.72 -7.92
C THR A 282 2.11 -4.22 -7.61
N GLN A 283 0.95 -4.82 -7.40
CA GLN A 283 0.81 -6.26 -7.25
C GLN A 283 0.07 -6.85 -8.47
N PRO A 284 0.16 -8.16 -8.71
CA PRO A 284 -0.59 -8.79 -9.79
C PRO A 284 -2.10 -8.53 -9.69
N ASP A 285 -2.73 -8.28 -10.83
CA ASP A 285 -4.17 -8.10 -10.94
C ASP A 285 -4.97 -9.24 -10.26
N ILE A 286 -6.02 -8.88 -9.54
CA ILE A 286 -6.98 -9.86 -9.02
C ILE A 286 -7.84 -10.41 -10.15
N GLN A 287 -8.39 -11.59 -9.96
CA GLN A 287 -9.45 -12.09 -10.80
C GLN A 287 -10.75 -11.36 -10.45
N PRO A 288 -11.55 -10.93 -11.45
CA PRO A 288 -12.82 -10.26 -11.18
C PRO A 288 -13.78 -11.12 -10.36
N THR A 289 -14.41 -10.49 -9.37
CA THR A 289 -15.49 -11.09 -8.58
C THR A 289 -16.73 -11.35 -9.45
N ARG A 290 -17.62 -12.24 -9.00
CA ARG A 290 -18.95 -12.50 -9.53
C ARG A 290 -19.76 -11.21 -9.62
N LEU A 291 -19.70 -10.36 -8.59
CA LEU A 291 -20.36 -9.06 -8.59
C LEU A 291 -19.78 -8.12 -9.66
N MET A 292 -18.44 -8.04 -9.79
CA MET A 292 -17.80 -7.27 -10.87
C MET A 292 -18.22 -7.78 -12.25
N LYS A 293 -18.25 -9.10 -12.46
CA LYS A 293 -18.71 -9.72 -13.71
C LYS A 293 -20.18 -9.41 -14.01
N ALA A 294 -21.05 -9.47 -13.00
CA ALA A 294 -22.47 -9.12 -13.14
C ALA A 294 -22.67 -7.64 -13.51
N LEU A 295 -21.92 -6.73 -12.89
CA LEU A 295 -21.93 -5.31 -13.26
C LEU A 295 -21.42 -5.09 -14.68
N ALA A 296 -20.39 -5.82 -15.10
CA ALA A 296 -19.79 -5.74 -16.42
C ALA A 296 -20.59 -6.40 -17.55
N ALA A 297 -21.69 -7.11 -17.29
CA ALA A 297 -22.50 -7.74 -18.34
C ALA A 297 -23.23 -6.76 -19.30
N GLY A 298 -23.12 -5.43 -19.06
CA GLY A 298 -23.78 -4.38 -19.85
C GLY A 298 -22.84 -3.63 -20.80
N LYS A 299 -23.26 -2.42 -21.19
CA LYS A 299 -22.42 -1.51 -22.00
C LYS A 299 -21.22 -1.02 -21.19
N GLU A 300 -20.08 -0.84 -21.87
CA GLU A 300 -18.84 -0.34 -21.27
C GLU A 300 -18.32 -1.18 -20.07
N PRO A 301 -18.11 -2.51 -20.26
CA PRO A 301 -17.75 -3.44 -19.18
C PRO A 301 -16.52 -3.01 -18.37
N TYR A 302 -15.54 -2.41 -19.05
CA TYR A 302 -14.29 -1.91 -18.47
C TYR A 302 -14.51 -0.90 -17.32
N ARG A 303 -15.67 -0.23 -17.26
CA ARG A 303 -15.99 0.72 -16.19
C ARG A 303 -16.26 0.06 -14.85
N TYR A 304 -16.59 -1.23 -14.81
CA TYR A 304 -17.06 -1.91 -13.60
C TYR A 304 -16.09 -2.99 -13.12
N ILE A 305 -15.02 -3.24 -13.86
CA ILE A 305 -13.94 -4.13 -13.46
C ILE A 305 -12.83 -3.28 -12.83
N ASN A 306 -12.49 -3.60 -11.59
CA ASN A 306 -11.30 -3.07 -10.91
C ASN A 306 -10.45 -4.25 -10.46
N THR A 307 -9.34 -4.49 -11.15
CA THR A 307 -8.45 -5.61 -10.83
C THR A 307 -7.06 -5.17 -10.40
N ASP A 308 -6.71 -3.92 -10.72
CA ASP A 308 -5.37 -3.37 -10.57
C ASP A 308 -5.07 -3.03 -9.11
N ILE A 309 -4.01 -3.64 -8.56
CA ILE A 309 -3.54 -3.34 -7.21
C ILE A 309 -2.32 -2.43 -7.31
N LYS A 310 -2.51 -1.15 -6.98
CA LYS A 310 -1.44 -0.15 -6.92
C LYS A 310 -1.60 0.74 -5.69
N TYR A 311 -0.54 0.84 -4.90
CA TYR A 311 -0.56 1.63 -3.67
C TYR A 311 0.81 2.18 -3.33
N ALA A 312 0.83 3.35 -2.73
CA ALA A 312 2.00 3.87 -2.03
C ALA A 312 1.85 3.53 -0.55
N TYR A 313 2.92 3.06 0.08
CA TYR A 313 2.92 2.83 1.53
C TYR A 313 4.17 3.38 2.19
N VAL A 314 4.11 3.52 3.52
CA VAL A 314 5.29 3.67 4.38
C VAL A 314 5.07 2.82 5.64
N ILE A 315 6.10 2.10 6.04
CA ILE A 315 6.16 1.41 7.33
C ILE A 315 7.05 2.24 8.24
N ILE A 316 6.55 2.57 9.42
CA ILE A 316 7.20 3.47 10.37
C ILE A 316 7.34 2.74 11.72
N ARG A 317 8.48 2.99 12.38
CA ARG A 317 8.90 2.35 13.63
C ARG A 317 9.31 3.40 14.67
N LYS A 318 9.18 3.04 15.96
CA LYS A 318 9.64 3.86 17.10
C LYS A 318 10.99 3.41 17.65
N ASP A 319 11.40 2.18 17.36
CA ASP A 319 12.61 1.53 17.87
C ASP A 319 13.83 1.62 16.95
N ARG A 320 13.77 2.52 15.95
CA ARG A 320 14.84 2.78 14.98
C ARG A 320 15.18 1.61 14.06
N GLN A 321 14.37 0.56 14.02
CA GLN A 321 14.55 -0.50 13.05
C GLN A 321 14.28 0.00 11.62
N VAL A 322 15.13 -0.43 10.69
CA VAL A 322 15.05 -0.14 9.26
C VAL A 322 15.11 -1.44 8.48
N ARG A 323 14.40 -1.54 7.35
CA ARG A 323 14.37 -2.75 6.50
C ARG A 323 15.78 -3.12 6.04
N ASN A 324 16.52 -2.13 5.55
CA ASN A 324 17.89 -2.32 5.08
C ASN A 324 18.81 -1.23 5.66
N PRO A 325 19.74 -1.58 6.57
CA PRO A 325 20.66 -0.62 7.18
C PRO A 325 21.84 -0.26 6.28
N TYR A 326 21.94 -0.83 5.07
CA TYR A 326 23.06 -0.59 4.16
C TYR A 326 23.31 0.90 3.93
N ARG A 327 24.60 1.25 3.94
CA ARG A 327 25.13 2.57 3.62
C ARG A 327 26.19 2.39 2.57
N ILE A 328 26.20 3.28 1.58
CA ILE A 328 27.21 3.25 0.53
C ILE A 328 28.57 3.60 1.16
N PRO A 329 29.57 2.72 1.09
CA PRO A 329 30.91 3.00 1.62
C PRO A 329 31.53 4.24 0.96
N PRO A 330 32.32 5.07 1.68
CA PRO A 330 32.95 6.26 1.12
C PRO A 330 33.85 6.00 -0.11
N ASN A 331 34.44 4.82 -0.19
CA ASN A 331 35.33 4.37 -1.27
C ASN A 331 34.61 3.56 -2.36
N ALA A 332 33.28 3.42 -2.29
CA ALA A 332 32.53 2.70 -3.30
C ALA A 332 32.65 3.39 -4.67
N LYS A 333 32.92 2.61 -5.72
CA LYS A 333 33.06 3.10 -7.09
C LYS A 333 31.69 3.29 -7.76
N VAL A 334 30.81 4.06 -7.13
CA VAL A 334 29.46 4.37 -7.61
C VAL A 334 29.22 5.88 -7.56
N ALA A 335 28.54 6.42 -8.57
CA ALA A 335 28.21 7.84 -8.62
C ALA A 335 26.93 8.12 -7.82
N ARG A 336 26.89 9.30 -7.18
CA ARG A 336 25.67 9.84 -6.57
C ARG A 336 24.69 10.29 -7.64
N LEU A 337 23.40 9.99 -7.45
CA LEU A 337 22.36 10.35 -8.41
C LEU A 337 22.18 11.88 -8.54
N SER A 338 22.50 12.65 -7.50
CA SER A 338 22.58 14.13 -7.55
C SER A 338 23.62 14.67 -8.54
N LYS A 339 24.62 13.87 -8.92
CA LYS A 339 25.72 14.28 -9.81
C LYS A 339 25.55 13.83 -11.26
N LEU A 340 24.40 13.24 -11.62
CA LEU A 340 24.17 12.72 -12.98
C LEU A 340 24.33 13.75 -14.11
N HIS A 341 24.13 15.05 -13.83
CA HIS A 341 24.40 16.11 -14.80
C HIS A 341 25.84 16.12 -15.32
N GLN A 342 26.81 15.66 -14.52
CA GLN A 342 28.24 15.58 -14.86
C GLN A 342 28.59 14.33 -15.68
N HIS A 343 27.64 13.39 -15.79
CA HIS A 343 27.84 12.08 -16.41
C HIS A 343 26.97 11.86 -17.64
N ILE A 344 26.29 12.90 -18.14
CA ILE A 344 25.49 12.81 -19.37
C ILE A 344 26.36 12.24 -20.49
N ASN A 345 25.83 11.24 -21.19
CA ASN A 345 26.49 10.51 -22.27
C ASN A 345 27.67 9.63 -21.85
N ARG A 346 27.88 9.42 -20.55
CA ARG A 346 28.90 8.52 -19.99
C ARG A 346 28.25 7.28 -19.39
N ARG A 347 29.02 6.20 -19.33
CA ARG A 347 28.67 4.99 -18.58
C ARG A 347 29.24 5.08 -17.18
N ILE A 348 28.42 4.74 -16.20
CA ILE A 348 28.75 4.82 -14.78
C ILE A 348 28.17 3.64 -14.02
N ASN A 349 28.60 3.48 -12.78
CA ASN A 349 27.97 2.59 -11.82
C ASN A 349 27.18 3.43 -10.82
N VAL A 350 26.03 2.95 -10.38
CA VAL A 350 25.19 3.61 -9.38
C VAL A 350 24.61 2.59 -8.42
N THR A 351 24.30 3.02 -7.20
CA THR A 351 23.54 2.24 -6.24
C THR A 351 22.33 3.04 -5.78
N GLY A 352 21.15 2.42 -5.75
CA GLY A 352 19.90 3.07 -5.37
C GLY A 352 18.80 2.06 -5.04
N ALA A 353 17.83 2.46 -4.24
CA ALA A 353 16.61 1.71 -3.99
C ALA A 353 15.70 1.71 -5.23
N LYS A 354 15.07 0.57 -5.51
CA LYS A 354 14.00 0.44 -6.50
C LYS A 354 12.71 1.02 -5.93
N MET A 355 12.32 2.19 -6.41
CA MET A 355 11.19 2.99 -5.90
C MET A 355 9.98 2.99 -6.84
N SER A 356 9.86 1.99 -7.71
CA SER A 356 8.61 1.65 -8.39
C SER A 356 8.66 0.23 -8.94
N GLN A 357 7.49 -0.35 -9.23
CA GLN A 357 7.43 -1.43 -10.21
C GLN A 357 7.61 -0.90 -11.64
N ASP A 358 7.43 -1.76 -12.64
CA ASP A 358 7.62 -1.38 -14.05
C ASP A 358 6.57 -0.34 -14.49
N LEU A 359 7.05 0.86 -14.81
CA LEU A 359 6.29 1.98 -15.38
C LEU A 359 6.32 1.99 -16.91
N GLY A 360 7.00 1.02 -17.49
CA GLY A 360 7.22 0.88 -18.91
C GLY A 360 6.03 0.29 -19.66
N HIS A 361 6.33 -0.28 -20.82
CA HIS A 361 5.38 -0.95 -21.70
C HIS A 361 6.07 -2.16 -22.36
N ALA A 362 5.36 -2.89 -23.21
CA ALA A 362 5.77 -4.20 -23.75
C ALA A 362 7.19 -4.30 -24.36
N LYS A 363 7.82 -3.18 -24.74
CA LYS A 363 9.16 -3.14 -25.35
C LYS A 363 10.25 -2.56 -24.44
N VAL A 364 9.87 -1.78 -23.44
CA VAL A 364 10.78 -0.99 -22.60
C VAL A 364 10.30 -1.04 -21.17
N HIS A 365 11.14 -1.55 -20.29
CA HIS A 365 10.91 -1.53 -18.85
C HIS A 365 11.50 -0.25 -18.24
N VAL A 366 10.78 0.37 -17.31
CA VAL A 366 11.16 1.64 -16.67
C VAL A 366 10.92 1.54 -15.17
N PHE A 367 11.97 1.73 -14.37
CA PHE A 367 11.90 1.64 -12.92
C PHE A 367 12.44 2.92 -12.29
N ARG A 368 11.73 3.50 -11.32
CA ARG A 368 12.25 4.61 -10.55
C ARG A 368 13.35 4.14 -9.61
N LEU A 369 14.47 4.85 -9.56
CA LEU A 369 15.56 4.63 -8.62
C LEU A 369 15.77 5.85 -7.71
N CYS A 370 16.21 5.60 -6.47
CA CYS A 370 16.53 6.66 -5.51
C CYS A 370 17.71 6.27 -4.63
N ASP A 371 18.70 7.15 -4.46
CA ASP A 371 19.76 7.03 -3.46
C ASP A 371 19.63 8.07 -2.33
N GLY A 372 18.51 8.79 -2.33
CA GLY A 372 18.21 9.88 -1.40
C GLY A 372 18.87 11.22 -1.74
N THR A 373 19.62 11.34 -2.84
CA THR A 373 20.31 12.60 -3.21
C THR A 373 19.71 13.42 -4.36
N PRO A 374 18.96 12.88 -5.34
CA PRO A 374 18.64 13.65 -6.54
C PRO A 374 17.44 14.57 -6.31
N ALA A 375 17.52 15.79 -6.84
CA ALA A 375 16.38 16.71 -6.92
C ALA A 375 15.42 16.38 -8.09
N LYS A 376 15.93 15.69 -9.12
CA LYS A 376 15.15 15.26 -10.29
C LYS A 376 14.89 13.77 -10.24
N PRO A 377 13.73 13.29 -10.73
CA PRO A 377 13.47 11.86 -10.84
C PRO A 377 14.57 11.14 -11.65
N VAL A 378 14.90 9.93 -11.23
CA VAL A 378 15.87 9.05 -11.91
C VAL A 378 15.21 7.72 -12.21
N TYR A 379 15.36 7.26 -13.46
CA TYR A 379 14.76 6.02 -13.93
C TYR A 379 15.81 5.08 -14.52
N ALA A 380 15.85 3.83 -14.08
CA ALA A 380 16.50 2.76 -14.83
C ALA A 380 15.61 2.35 -16.00
N VAL A 381 16.18 2.29 -17.20
CA VAL A 381 15.46 1.95 -18.43
C VAL A 381 16.14 0.75 -19.07
N LEU A 382 15.39 -0.34 -19.26
CA LEU A 382 15.87 -1.56 -19.88
C LEU A 382 14.99 -1.93 -21.07
N HIS A 383 15.56 -1.90 -22.26
CA HIS A 383 14.85 -2.33 -23.47
C HIS A 383 14.78 -3.87 -23.50
N LYS A 384 13.64 -4.44 -23.92
CA LYS A 384 13.44 -5.90 -23.96
C LYS A 384 14.55 -6.64 -24.73
N TYR A 385 15.07 -6.05 -25.80
CA TYR A 385 16.14 -6.64 -26.61
C TYR A 385 17.50 -6.73 -25.88
N HIS A 386 17.69 -5.95 -24.81
CA HIS A 386 18.90 -5.94 -23.99
C HIS A 386 18.82 -6.87 -22.77
N MET A 387 17.65 -7.47 -22.51
CA MET A 387 17.44 -8.30 -21.33
C MET A 387 18.34 -9.55 -21.34
N ASN A 388 18.93 -9.84 -20.20
CA ASN A 388 19.70 -11.06 -19.95
C ASN A 388 19.74 -11.35 -18.43
N ARG A 389 20.32 -12.49 -18.03
CA ARG A 389 20.38 -12.92 -16.63
C ARG A 389 21.06 -11.92 -15.69
N GLN A 390 21.96 -11.07 -16.19
CA GLN A 390 22.70 -10.10 -15.37
C GLN A 390 21.87 -8.84 -15.07
N ASN A 391 20.87 -8.51 -15.91
CA ASN A 391 20.02 -7.33 -15.71
C ASN A 391 18.56 -7.63 -15.36
N THR A 392 18.14 -8.90 -15.42
CA THR A 392 16.83 -9.34 -14.94
C THR A 392 16.52 -9.03 -13.48
N PRO A 393 17.50 -8.87 -12.56
CA PRO A 393 17.18 -8.40 -11.21
C PRO A 393 16.43 -7.06 -11.16
N LEU A 394 16.54 -6.18 -12.17
CA LEU A 394 15.70 -4.97 -12.24
C LEU A 394 14.20 -5.30 -12.25
N LEU A 395 13.82 -6.42 -12.88
CA LEU A 395 12.42 -6.86 -12.97
C LEU A 395 11.99 -7.60 -11.71
N SER A 396 12.82 -8.53 -11.22
CA SER A 396 12.44 -9.43 -10.13
C SER A 396 12.60 -8.84 -8.72
N SER A 397 13.41 -7.79 -8.54
CA SER A 397 13.61 -7.18 -7.22
C SER A 397 12.35 -6.49 -6.72
N ALA A 398 12.12 -6.55 -5.41
CA ALA A 398 10.96 -5.97 -4.76
C ALA A 398 11.06 -4.43 -4.68
N TYR A 399 9.93 -3.80 -4.36
CA TYR A 399 9.88 -2.39 -4.04
C TYR A 399 10.67 -2.12 -2.74
N GLY A 400 11.58 -1.13 -2.79
CA GLY A 400 12.50 -0.77 -1.71
C GLY A 400 13.85 -1.50 -1.74
N ASP A 401 14.02 -2.55 -2.55
CA ASP A 401 15.29 -3.28 -2.65
C ASP A 401 16.41 -2.39 -3.16
N ILE A 402 17.60 -2.55 -2.60
CA ILE A 402 18.79 -1.77 -2.97
C ILE A 402 19.49 -2.48 -4.12
N LEU A 403 19.65 -1.77 -5.24
CA LEU A 403 20.27 -2.29 -6.44
C LEU A 403 21.56 -1.55 -6.74
N THR A 404 22.62 -2.27 -7.08
CA THR A 404 23.80 -1.73 -7.73
C THR A 404 23.76 -2.05 -9.22
N LEU A 405 23.72 -1.01 -10.03
CA LEU A 405 23.73 -1.09 -11.49
C LEU A 405 25.12 -0.71 -11.98
N THR A 406 25.79 -1.62 -12.69
CA THR A 406 27.12 -1.43 -13.27
C THR A 406 27.00 -1.18 -14.77
N ASP A 407 27.79 -0.25 -15.30
CA ASP A 407 27.86 0.08 -16.74
C ASP A 407 26.54 0.62 -17.36
N VAL A 408 25.84 1.50 -16.64
CA VAL A 408 24.63 2.18 -17.16
C VAL A 408 24.96 3.49 -17.86
N LEU A 409 24.32 3.76 -19.01
CA LEU A 409 24.51 5.00 -19.76
C LEU A 409 23.55 6.09 -19.26
N VAL A 410 24.09 7.24 -18.86
CA VAL A 410 23.25 8.36 -18.40
C VAL A 410 22.75 9.18 -19.58
N ARG A 411 21.44 9.40 -19.63
CA ARG A 411 20.78 10.36 -20.52
C ARG A 411 19.89 11.29 -19.72
N TYR A 412 19.76 12.52 -20.20
CA TYR A 412 18.81 13.47 -19.66
C TYR A 412 17.56 13.53 -20.52
N ASN A 413 16.39 13.31 -19.93
CA ASN A 413 15.10 13.38 -20.59
C ASN A 413 14.48 14.76 -20.37
N LYS A 414 14.63 15.65 -21.35
CA LYS A 414 14.12 17.02 -21.29
C LYS A 414 12.59 17.08 -21.12
N LYS A 415 11.84 16.15 -21.75
CA LYS A 415 10.38 16.14 -21.73
C LYS A 415 9.82 15.90 -20.32
N HIS A 416 10.47 15.04 -19.56
CA HIS A 416 10.02 14.65 -18.22
C HIS A 416 10.85 15.30 -17.10
N ASP A 417 11.81 16.16 -17.46
CA ASP A 417 12.76 16.78 -16.53
C ASP A 417 13.38 15.74 -15.55
N ALA A 418 13.93 14.66 -16.13
CA ALA A 418 14.38 13.49 -15.39
C ALA A 418 15.67 12.90 -15.98
N TYR A 419 16.39 12.09 -15.21
CA TYR A 419 17.54 11.32 -15.70
C TYR A 419 17.15 9.88 -15.98
N ASN A 420 17.60 9.35 -17.12
CA ASN A 420 17.46 7.95 -17.50
C ASN A 420 18.83 7.27 -17.43
N LEU A 421 18.89 6.16 -16.71
CA LEU A 421 20.01 5.24 -16.64
C LEU A 421 19.70 4.07 -17.58
N LEU A 422 20.23 4.12 -18.79
CA LEU A 422 19.97 3.12 -19.81
C LEU A 422 20.82 1.87 -19.54
N ALA A 423 20.14 0.79 -19.19
CA ALA A 423 20.74 -0.53 -19.04
C ALA A 423 20.86 -1.21 -20.41
N GLY A 424 22.06 -1.71 -20.73
CA GLY A 424 22.38 -2.42 -21.97
C GLY A 424 22.71 -3.90 -21.75
N LYS A 425 23.22 -4.55 -22.79
CA LYS A 425 23.62 -5.97 -22.73
C LYS A 425 24.74 -6.24 -21.71
N ASN A 426 25.60 -5.27 -21.46
CA ASN A 426 26.73 -5.40 -20.53
C ASN A 426 26.40 -4.92 -19.11
N THR A 427 25.19 -4.38 -18.90
CA THR A 427 24.80 -3.89 -17.58
C THR A 427 24.57 -5.06 -16.63
N GLN A 428 25.22 -5.00 -15.47
CA GLN A 428 25.04 -5.96 -14.38
C GLN A 428 24.25 -5.31 -13.26
N VAL A 429 23.32 -6.07 -12.67
CA VAL A 429 22.46 -5.62 -11.58
C VAL A 429 22.63 -6.58 -10.42
N GLN A 430 23.07 -6.05 -9.30
CA GLN A 430 23.22 -6.79 -8.05
C GLN A 430 22.22 -6.26 -7.02
N VAL A 431 21.49 -7.17 -6.37
CA VAL A 431 20.65 -6.86 -5.20
C VAL A 431 21.53 -6.93 -3.95
N LEU A 432 21.40 -5.94 -3.07
CA LEU A 432 22.22 -5.80 -1.85
C LEU A 432 21.47 -6.17 -0.57
#